data_AF-A0A0L8GH13-F1
#
_entry.id   AF-A0A0L8GH13-F1
#
_cell.length_a   1.000
_cell.length_b   1.000
_cell.length_c   1.000
_cell.angle_alpha   90.00
_cell.angle_beta   90.00
_cell.angle_gamma   90.00
#
_symmetry.space_group_name_H-M   'P 1'
#
loop_
_entity.id
_entity.type
_entity.pdbx_description
1 polymer ?
#
loop_
_entity_poly.entity_id
_entity_poly.type
_entity_poly.pdbx_seq_one_letter_code
_entity_poly.pdbx_strand_id
1 'polypeptide(L)'
;MLRYLRRLFLRHLVNYKLLLLCSLVVVCFFYFLNSDTVHGKHQVWDIINTTANKCIVSCPRNQYSFYIKSGEGIKSYPIICFNNKEYISAKLKNAHRGINGLFINGKTKAVTGIRYFDTYNEDYSLIRYLKRTLPDETIVIFASHDEMTSNLRQDCRNWLRKYGSNLIDKANFRDSFIMIGQRGLKSGHAIEFLKSNKKNFAGAIEKSGCFDIPLGPIQPVSSVVTEILTGGRILHGESIANCGMENVCPDDTFSVHLYTGKENLDYPKICADERLLMAKGLNHAGRGMNIVVYDPQAKKVKYVANFDTYKEVSIYQIHSQGFGRPEAIVEDICPMCHAVGLNPEPRGCHSCACMYIK
;
A
#
# COMPACT_ATOMS: atom_id res chain seq x y z
N MET A 1 62.98 34.25 -19.34
CA MET A 1 62.21 33.45 -20.30
C MET A 1 61.30 32.38 -19.65
N LEU A 2 61.79 31.52 -18.74
CA LEU A 2 61.00 30.43 -18.12
C LEU A 2 59.71 30.86 -17.38
N ARG A 3 59.71 31.99 -16.67
CA ARG A 3 58.51 32.47 -15.93
C ARG A 3 57.37 32.92 -16.85
N TYR A 4 57.68 33.39 -18.06
CA TYR A 4 56.70 33.85 -19.04
C TYR A 4 56.02 32.64 -19.73
N LEU A 5 56.81 31.65 -20.13
CA LEU A 5 56.32 30.38 -20.69
C LEU A 5 55.40 29.64 -19.70
N ARG A 6 55.74 29.61 -18.40
CA ARG A 6 54.90 28.98 -17.36
C ARG A 6 53.53 29.65 -17.20
N ARG A 7 53.47 30.99 -17.30
CA ARG A 7 52.20 31.76 -17.24
C ARG A 7 51.34 31.52 -18.48
N LEU A 8 51.94 31.41 -19.67
CA LEU A 8 51.25 31.07 -20.92
C LEU A 8 50.69 29.64 -20.90
N PHE A 9 51.46 28.67 -20.42
CA PHE A 9 51.02 27.28 -20.28
C PHE A 9 49.87 27.13 -19.27
N LEU A 10 49.96 27.80 -18.12
CA LEU A 10 48.88 27.84 -17.12
C LEU A 10 47.61 28.48 -17.66
N ARG A 11 47.71 29.56 -18.45
CA ARG A 11 46.54 30.18 -19.12
C ARG A 11 45.89 29.25 -20.14
N HIS A 12 46.68 28.53 -20.93
CA HIS A 12 46.16 27.55 -21.90
C HIS A 12 45.50 26.35 -21.20
N LEU A 13 46.08 25.86 -20.10
CA LEU A 13 45.50 24.79 -19.28
C LEU A 13 44.18 25.21 -18.61
N VAL A 14 44.08 26.45 -18.14
CA VAL A 14 42.84 27.01 -17.56
C VAL A 14 41.75 27.14 -18.63
N ASN A 15 42.09 27.64 -19.82
CA ASN A 15 41.13 27.73 -20.93
C ASN A 15 40.66 26.35 -21.42
N TYR A 16 41.55 25.36 -21.48
CA TYR A 16 41.18 23.99 -21.84
C TYR A 16 40.27 23.33 -20.80
N LYS A 17 40.54 23.53 -19.50
CA LYS A 17 39.65 23.07 -18.42
C LYS A 17 38.26 23.74 -18.49
N LEU A 18 38.20 25.03 -18.82
CA LEU A 18 36.94 25.76 -18.96
C LEU A 18 36.11 25.24 -20.14
N LEU A 19 36.75 24.97 -21.28
CA LEU A 19 36.12 24.37 -22.46
C LEU A 19 35.57 22.96 -22.19
N LEU A 20 36.34 22.11 -21.51
CA LEU A 20 35.88 20.79 -21.08
C LEU A 20 34.67 20.87 -20.14
N LEU A 21 34.70 21.81 -19.18
CA LEU A 21 33.57 22.03 -18.28
C LEU A 21 32.32 22.47 -19.03
N CYS A 22 32.44 23.42 -19.97
CA CYS A 22 31.33 23.88 -20.80
C CYS A 22 30.77 22.74 -21.68
N SER A 23 31.61 21.90 -22.28
CA SER A 23 31.14 20.74 -23.05
C SER A 23 30.40 19.71 -22.18
N LEU A 24 30.87 19.46 -20.94
CA LEU A 24 30.19 18.58 -20.00
C LEU A 24 28.86 19.16 -19.55
N VAL A 25 28.77 20.47 -19.32
CA VAL A 25 27.50 21.14 -18.96
C VAL A 25 26.52 21.07 -20.13
N VAL A 26 26.96 21.27 -21.38
CA VAL A 26 26.10 21.16 -22.56
C VAL A 26 25.64 19.71 -22.76
N VAL A 27 26.52 18.72 -22.64
CA VAL A 27 26.15 17.30 -22.70
C VAL A 27 25.18 16.94 -21.57
N CYS A 28 25.45 17.36 -20.33
CA CYS A 28 24.54 17.16 -19.20
C CYS A 28 23.21 17.86 -19.42
N PHE A 29 23.18 19.06 -20.00
CA PHE A 29 21.97 19.82 -20.29
C PHE A 29 21.17 19.16 -21.41
N PHE A 30 21.80 18.66 -22.47
CA PHE A 30 21.13 17.84 -23.48
C PHE A 30 20.67 16.49 -22.91
N TYR A 31 21.41 15.88 -21.98
CA TYR A 31 20.96 14.68 -21.25
C TYR A 31 19.77 14.98 -20.35
N PHE A 32 19.74 16.16 -19.70
CA PHE A 32 18.64 16.60 -18.84
C PHE A 32 17.39 16.97 -19.65
N LEU A 33 17.55 17.63 -20.80
CA LEU A 33 16.45 17.99 -21.68
C LEU A 33 15.88 16.79 -22.45
N ASN A 34 16.71 15.77 -22.72
CA ASN A 34 16.26 14.48 -23.27
C ASN A 34 15.98 13.43 -22.18
N SER A 35 15.97 13.83 -20.90
CA SER A 35 15.56 12.94 -19.82
C SER A 35 14.03 12.84 -19.84
N ASP A 36 13.52 11.99 -20.72
CA ASP A 36 12.28 11.28 -20.46
C ASP A 36 12.35 10.79 -19.01
N THR A 37 11.29 10.95 -18.23
CA THR A 37 11.25 10.38 -16.88
C THR A 37 11.21 8.86 -17.00
N VAL A 38 12.38 8.24 -17.13
CA VAL A 38 12.61 6.80 -17.18
C VAL A 38 12.40 6.25 -15.76
N HIS A 39 11.16 5.96 -15.40
CA HIS A 39 10.87 5.04 -14.29
C HIS A 39 11.04 3.61 -14.82
N GLY A 40 12.31 3.18 -14.96
CA GLY A 40 12.65 1.90 -15.58
C GLY A 40 12.41 1.88 -17.10
N LYS A 41 12.28 0.69 -17.71
CA LYS A 41 12.10 0.49 -19.17
C LYS A 41 10.75 0.99 -19.74
N HIS A 42 9.91 1.63 -18.93
CA HIS A 42 8.59 2.07 -19.34
C HIS A 42 8.65 3.38 -20.12
N GLN A 43 7.88 3.46 -21.19
CA GLN A 43 7.73 4.67 -22.00
C GLN A 43 6.33 5.23 -21.75
N VAL A 44 6.23 6.45 -21.25
CA VAL A 44 4.95 7.08 -20.92
C VAL A 44 4.93 8.48 -21.50
N TRP A 45 3.91 8.77 -22.32
CA TRP A 45 3.79 10.00 -23.07
C TRP A 45 2.49 10.74 -22.74
N ASP A 46 2.59 12.06 -22.73
CA ASP A 46 1.43 12.93 -22.86
C ASP A 46 0.87 12.86 -24.29
N ILE A 47 -0.46 12.86 -24.40
CA ILE A 47 -1.11 12.84 -25.71
C ILE A 47 -1.02 14.22 -26.37
N ILE A 48 -0.28 14.28 -27.48
CA ILE A 48 -0.32 15.39 -28.42
C ILE A 48 -1.38 15.02 -29.48
N ASN A 49 -2.28 15.95 -29.75
CA ASN A 49 -3.59 15.70 -30.36
C ASN A 49 -3.52 15.31 -31.86
N THR A 50 -3.07 14.08 -32.21
CA THR A 50 -2.73 13.73 -33.61
C THR A 50 -3.17 12.36 -34.14
N THR A 51 -3.96 11.55 -33.44
CA THR A 51 -4.54 10.30 -34.02
C THR A 51 -6.05 10.19 -33.88
N ALA A 52 -6.72 9.66 -34.91
CA ALA A 52 -8.16 9.42 -34.94
C ALA A 52 -8.63 8.34 -33.95
N ASN A 53 -7.73 7.42 -33.55
CA ASN A 53 -7.96 6.44 -32.47
C ASN A 53 -6.81 6.46 -31.47
N LYS A 54 -7.09 6.96 -30.27
CA LYS A 54 -6.12 7.14 -29.19
C LYS A 54 -5.65 5.84 -28.54
N CYS A 55 -6.37 4.73 -28.72
CA CYS A 55 -5.93 3.42 -28.22
C CYS A 55 -4.76 2.84 -29.03
N ILE A 56 -4.53 3.30 -30.27
CA ILE A 56 -3.51 2.74 -31.15
C ILE A 56 -2.15 3.33 -30.82
N VAL A 57 -1.30 2.52 -30.24
CA VAL A 57 0.04 2.89 -29.78
C VAL A 57 1.02 1.81 -30.25
N SER A 58 2.10 2.24 -30.90
CA SER A 58 3.16 1.35 -31.39
C SER A 58 4.21 1.12 -30.30
N CYS A 59 4.49 -0.14 -29.97
CA CYS A 59 5.45 -0.51 -28.93
C CYS A 59 6.57 -1.41 -29.48
N PRO A 60 7.77 -1.37 -28.86
CA PRO A 60 8.81 -2.36 -29.09
C PRO A 60 8.33 -3.81 -28.92
N ARG A 61 9.06 -4.77 -29.49
CA ARG A 61 8.77 -6.20 -29.29
C ARG A 61 8.78 -6.54 -27.80
N ASN A 62 7.83 -7.38 -27.39
CA ASN A 62 7.62 -7.84 -26.01
C ASN A 62 7.15 -6.78 -25.01
N GLN A 63 6.75 -5.60 -25.48
CA GLN A 63 6.06 -4.58 -24.66
C GLN A 63 4.57 -4.53 -24.97
N TYR A 64 3.83 -4.02 -24.00
CA TYR A 64 2.37 -3.87 -24.09
C TYR A 64 2.00 -2.41 -24.15
N SER A 65 1.13 -2.07 -25.09
CA SER A 65 0.63 -0.71 -25.21
C SER A 65 -0.48 -0.42 -24.23
N PHE A 66 -0.59 0.83 -23.81
CA PHE A 66 -1.75 1.34 -23.08
C PHE A 66 -2.14 2.74 -23.54
N TYR A 67 -3.41 3.03 -23.33
CA TYR A 67 -3.95 4.38 -23.29
C TYR A 67 -4.93 4.46 -22.13
N ILE A 68 -4.77 5.44 -21.27
CA ILE A 68 -5.65 5.65 -20.11
C ILE A 68 -6.02 7.12 -20.05
N LYS A 69 -7.32 7.37 -19.94
CA LYS A 69 -7.89 8.67 -19.62
C LYS A 69 -8.74 8.55 -18.37
N SER A 70 -8.51 9.38 -17.36
CA SER A 70 -9.43 9.49 -16.22
C SER A 70 -10.74 10.18 -16.63
N GLY A 71 -11.76 10.08 -15.78
CA GLY A 71 -12.92 10.95 -15.91
C GLY A 71 -12.58 12.43 -15.72
N GLU A 72 -13.50 13.28 -16.15
CA GLU A 72 -13.46 14.74 -15.93
C GLU A 72 -14.86 15.25 -15.60
N GLY A 73 -15.05 15.67 -14.35
CA GLY A 73 -16.39 15.89 -13.82
C GLY A 73 -17.23 14.60 -13.81
N ILE A 74 -18.55 14.77 -13.95
CA ILE A 74 -19.54 13.69 -13.86
C ILE A 74 -19.91 13.14 -15.25
N LYS A 75 -19.71 13.93 -16.32
CA LYS A 75 -20.19 13.59 -17.68
C LYS A 75 -19.12 13.00 -18.59
N SER A 76 -17.85 13.22 -18.29
CA SER A 76 -16.72 12.66 -19.05
C SER A 76 -16.22 11.42 -18.33
N TYR A 77 -16.52 10.25 -18.89
CA TYR A 77 -16.14 8.95 -18.35
C TYR A 77 -14.70 8.58 -18.73
N PRO A 78 -14.03 7.73 -17.91
CA PRO A 78 -12.69 7.26 -18.19
C PRO A 78 -12.65 6.37 -19.43
N ILE A 79 -11.47 6.29 -20.03
CA ILE A 79 -11.16 5.36 -21.12
C ILE A 79 -9.96 4.52 -20.71
N ILE A 80 -10.05 3.20 -20.87
CA ILE A 80 -8.93 2.29 -20.64
C ILE A 80 -8.75 1.41 -21.88
N CYS A 81 -7.58 1.51 -22.50
CA CYS A 81 -7.14 0.64 -23.58
C CYS A 81 -5.89 -0.12 -23.15
N PHE A 82 -5.81 -1.37 -23.59
CA PHE A 82 -4.65 -2.24 -23.40
C PHE A 82 -4.39 -3.00 -24.69
N ASN A 83 -3.13 -3.04 -25.11
CA ASN A 83 -2.69 -3.71 -26.34
C ASN A 83 -3.56 -3.34 -27.55
N ASN A 84 -3.71 -2.04 -27.79
CA ASN A 84 -4.48 -1.45 -28.90
C ASN A 84 -5.98 -1.77 -28.92
N LYS A 85 -6.54 -2.29 -27.82
CA LYS A 85 -7.97 -2.57 -27.66
C LYS A 85 -8.58 -1.76 -26.53
N GLU A 86 -9.73 -1.14 -26.81
CA GLU A 86 -10.55 -0.43 -25.82
C GLU A 86 -11.35 -1.42 -24.97
N TYR A 87 -11.31 -1.26 -23.64
CA TYR A 87 -11.99 -2.13 -22.69
C TYR A 87 -13.01 -1.41 -21.81
N ILE A 88 -12.75 -0.15 -21.45
CA ILE A 88 -13.65 0.66 -20.63
C ILE A 88 -13.82 2.02 -21.31
N SER A 89 -15.08 2.44 -21.48
CA SER A 89 -15.42 3.79 -21.96
C SER A 89 -16.92 4.10 -21.83
N ALA A 90 -17.29 5.37 -22.05
CA ALA A 90 -18.69 5.76 -22.24
C ALA A 90 -19.37 5.01 -23.39
N LYS A 91 -18.65 4.77 -24.50
CA LYS A 91 -19.18 4.08 -25.69
C LYS A 91 -19.56 2.63 -25.36
N LEU A 92 -18.76 1.97 -24.53
CA LEU A 92 -18.99 0.60 -24.08
C LEU A 92 -20.01 0.52 -22.92
N LYS A 93 -20.47 1.65 -22.39
CA LYS A 93 -21.46 1.75 -21.30
C LYS A 93 -21.09 0.94 -20.06
N ASN A 94 -19.80 0.88 -19.75
CA ASN A 94 -19.25 0.07 -18.66
C ASN A 94 -18.31 0.86 -17.74
N ALA A 95 -18.35 2.19 -17.81
CA ALA A 95 -17.62 3.11 -16.95
C ALA A 95 -18.59 3.77 -15.96
N HIS A 96 -18.19 3.88 -14.69
CA HIS A 96 -19.02 4.36 -13.59
C HIS A 96 -18.22 5.24 -12.63
N ARG A 97 -18.87 5.84 -11.62
CA ARG A 97 -18.20 6.61 -10.55
C ARG A 97 -17.24 5.73 -9.74
N GLY A 98 -16.19 6.34 -9.21
CA GLY A 98 -15.18 5.67 -8.39
C GLY A 98 -13.98 5.20 -9.19
N ILE A 99 -13.45 4.03 -8.86
CA ILE A 99 -12.29 3.43 -9.51
C ILE A 99 -12.75 2.43 -10.56
N ASN A 100 -12.40 2.67 -11.82
CA ASN A 100 -12.68 1.77 -12.93
C ASN A 100 -11.42 0.96 -13.25
N GLY A 101 -11.54 -0.36 -13.37
CA GLY A 101 -10.40 -1.28 -13.40
C GLY A 101 -10.46 -2.35 -14.49
N LEU A 102 -9.33 -2.50 -15.19
CA LEU A 102 -9.03 -3.61 -16.09
C LEU A 102 -7.98 -4.52 -15.42
N PHE A 103 -8.23 -5.83 -15.46
CA PHE A 103 -7.40 -6.84 -14.80
C PHE A 103 -6.77 -7.77 -15.83
N ILE A 104 -5.46 -7.99 -15.71
CA ILE A 104 -4.67 -8.79 -16.66
C ILE A 104 -3.86 -9.82 -15.88
N ASN A 105 -3.87 -11.07 -16.33
CA ASN A 105 -3.05 -12.12 -15.76
C ASN A 105 -1.56 -11.84 -16.04
N GLY A 106 -0.73 -11.76 -14.99
CA GLY A 106 0.69 -11.45 -15.12
C GLY A 106 1.51 -12.47 -15.93
N LYS A 107 1.05 -13.73 -15.99
CA LYS A 107 1.74 -14.84 -16.69
C LYS A 107 1.25 -14.99 -18.12
N THR A 108 -0.06 -15.16 -18.31
CA THR A 108 -0.66 -15.39 -19.63
C THR A 108 -0.88 -14.12 -20.43
N LYS A 109 -0.80 -12.95 -19.77
CA LYS A 109 -1.01 -11.62 -20.36
C LYS A 109 -2.43 -11.42 -20.91
N ALA A 110 -3.33 -12.34 -20.59
CA ALA A 110 -4.74 -12.28 -20.96
C ALA A 110 -5.52 -11.37 -20.02
N VAL A 111 -6.44 -10.59 -20.58
CA VAL A 111 -7.41 -9.83 -19.80
C VAL A 111 -8.35 -10.82 -19.10
N THR A 112 -8.44 -10.73 -17.78
CA THR A 112 -9.26 -11.60 -16.93
C THR A 112 -10.57 -10.96 -16.49
N GLY A 113 -10.71 -9.64 -16.61
CA GLY A 113 -11.97 -8.97 -16.35
C GLY A 113 -11.90 -7.45 -16.35
N ILE A 114 -13.08 -6.84 -16.31
CA ILE A 114 -13.33 -5.41 -16.14
C ILE A 114 -14.30 -5.21 -14.98
N ARG A 115 -14.06 -4.22 -14.12
CA ARG A 115 -14.96 -3.87 -12.99
C ARG A 115 -14.87 -2.38 -12.68
N TYR A 116 -15.84 -1.89 -11.93
CA TYR A 116 -15.75 -0.60 -11.26
C TYR A 116 -16.03 -0.78 -9.77
N PHE A 117 -15.56 0.17 -8.95
CA PHE A 117 -15.75 0.19 -7.51
C PHE A 117 -16.16 1.61 -7.11
N ASP A 118 -17.37 1.77 -6.60
CA ASP A 118 -17.92 3.07 -6.19
C ASP A 118 -17.38 3.46 -4.81
N THR A 119 -16.10 3.84 -4.78
CA THR A 119 -15.37 4.23 -3.56
C THR A 119 -15.79 5.57 -2.97
N TYR A 120 -16.76 6.24 -3.61
CA TYR A 120 -17.53 7.30 -2.97
C TYR A 120 -18.52 6.75 -1.94
N ASN A 121 -19.11 5.58 -2.18
CA ASN A 121 -20.08 4.94 -1.28
C ASN A 121 -19.40 3.98 -0.29
N GLU A 122 -18.47 3.14 -0.75
CA GLU A 122 -17.81 2.10 0.05
C GLU A 122 -16.50 1.60 -0.59
N ASP A 123 -15.55 1.10 0.20
CA ASP A 123 -14.30 0.48 -0.30
C ASP A 123 -14.16 -1.03 -0.01
N TYR A 124 -15.16 -1.67 0.61
CA TYR A 124 -15.10 -3.09 0.96
C TYR A 124 -15.04 -3.98 -0.29
N SER A 125 -15.70 -3.57 -1.38
CA SER A 125 -15.72 -4.32 -2.64
C SER A 125 -14.34 -4.31 -3.30
N LEU A 126 -13.74 -3.12 -3.41
CA LEU A 126 -12.39 -2.93 -3.95
C LEU A 126 -11.37 -3.68 -3.11
N ILE A 127 -11.37 -3.48 -1.80
CA ILE A 127 -10.37 -4.09 -0.93
C ILE A 127 -10.51 -5.61 -0.92
N ARG A 128 -11.72 -6.18 -0.86
CA ARG A 128 -11.93 -7.63 -0.94
C ARG A 128 -11.40 -8.19 -2.26
N TYR A 129 -11.64 -7.47 -3.36
CA TYR A 129 -11.18 -7.90 -4.68
C TYR A 129 -9.65 -7.89 -4.77
N LEU A 130 -9.03 -6.77 -4.38
CA LEU A 130 -7.57 -6.61 -4.34
C LEU A 130 -6.88 -7.61 -3.40
N LYS A 131 -7.48 -7.91 -2.23
CA LYS A 131 -6.91 -8.81 -1.22
C LYS A 131 -7.06 -10.28 -1.60
N ARG A 132 -8.29 -10.70 -1.86
CA ARG A 132 -8.71 -12.13 -1.82
C ARG A 132 -9.02 -12.72 -3.19
N THR A 133 -9.39 -11.90 -4.17
CA THR A 133 -9.88 -12.40 -5.46
C THR A 133 -8.79 -12.43 -6.51
N LEU A 134 -7.93 -11.41 -6.54
CA LEU A 134 -6.89 -11.32 -7.56
C LEU A 134 -5.73 -12.28 -7.28
N PRO A 135 -5.37 -13.18 -8.22
CA PRO A 135 -4.17 -14.00 -8.12
C PRO A 135 -2.90 -13.16 -8.07
N ASP A 136 -1.82 -13.76 -7.56
CA ASP A 136 -0.50 -13.13 -7.55
C ASP A 136 -0.04 -12.74 -8.97
N GLU A 137 0.81 -11.71 -9.03
CA GLU A 137 1.30 -11.09 -10.27
C GLU A 137 0.23 -10.45 -11.17
N THR A 138 -1.05 -10.42 -10.77
CA THR A 138 -2.11 -9.73 -11.53
C THR A 138 -1.77 -8.26 -11.73
N ILE A 139 -1.91 -7.78 -12.97
CA ILE A 139 -1.77 -6.37 -13.31
C ILE A 139 -3.15 -5.71 -13.23
N VAL A 140 -3.16 -4.50 -12.69
CA VAL A 140 -4.35 -3.66 -12.59
C VAL A 140 -4.10 -2.38 -13.37
N ILE A 141 -5.06 -1.99 -14.21
CA ILE A 141 -5.09 -0.67 -14.83
C ILE A 141 -6.32 0.05 -14.29
N PHE A 142 -6.10 1.12 -13.53
CA PHE A 142 -7.13 1.92 -12.87
C PHE A 142 -7.23 3.33 -13.44
N ALA A 143 -8.46 3.81 -13.53
CA ALA A 143 -8.80 5.20 -13.84
C ALA A 143 -9.97 5.67 -12.97
N SER A 144 -9.82 6.83 -12.33
CA SER A 144 -10.88 7.43 -11.51
C SER A 144 -11.97 8.10 -12.35
N HIS A 145 -13.18 8.24 -11.80
CA HIS A 145 -14.27 9.02 -12.37
C HIS A 145 -15.13 9.66 -11.28
N ASP A 146 -15.48 10.94 -11.46
CA ASP A 146 -16.21 11.78 -10.51
C ASP A 146 -15.52 11.90 -9.15
N GLU A 147 -15.61 10.87 -8.30
CA GLU A 147 -15.07 10.86 -6.94
C GLU A 147 -14.62 9.44 -6.57
N MET A 148 -13.42 9.29 -5.98
CA MET A 148 -12.88 7.98 -5.61
C MET A 148 -12.38 7.86 -4.16
N THR A 149 -12.44 8.92 -3.36
CA THR A 149 -11.70 9.04 -2.10
C THR A 149 -12.58 9.15 -0.85
N SER A 150 -13.86 9.52 -0.98
CA SER A 150 -14.74 9.81 0.17
C SER A 150 -14.84 8.65 1.16
N ASN A 151 -14.87 7.40 0.68
CA ASN A 151 -14.88 6.20 1.51
C ASN A 151 -13.65 5.31 1.29
N LEU A 152 -12.60 5.81 0.63
CA LEU A 152 -11.35 5.06 0.42
C LEU A 152 -10.45 5.11 1.66
N ARG A 153 -10.60 4.11 2.52
CA ARG A 153 -9.91 4.03 3.82
C ARG A 153 -8.44 3.67 3.69
N GLN A 154 -7.67 3.92 4.74
CA GLN A 154 -6.23 3.69 4.77
C GLN A 154 -5.88 2.24 4.46
N ASP A 155 -6.68 1.27 4.92
CA ASP A 155 -6.51 -0.14 4.59
C ASP A 155 -6.56 -0.41 3.08
N CYS A 156 -7.47 0.24 2.35
CA CYS A 156 -7.53 0.08 0.90
C CYS A 156 -6.34 0.74 0.20
N ARG A 157 -5.93 1.93 0.67
CA ARG A 157 -4.73 2.63 0.17
C ARG A 157 -3.46 1.79 0.40
N ASN A 158 -3.34 1.17 1.57
CA ASN A 158 -2.27 0.24 1.91
C ASN A 158 -2.20 -0.94 0.95
N TRP A 159 -3.34 -1.45 0.49
CA TRP A 159 -3.38 -2.49 -0.54
C TRP A 159 -3.02 -1.97 -1.92
N LEU A 160 -3.45 -0.78 -2.31
CA LEU A 160 -3.02 -0.16 -3.57
C LEU A 160 -1.49 0.07 -3.61
N ARG A 161 -0.85 0.37 -2.46
CA ARG A 161 0.63 0.37 -2.36
C ARG A 161 1.26 -0.98 -2.66
N LYS A 162 0.57 -2.10 -2.41
CA LYS A 162 1.04 -3.46 -2.74
C LYS A 162 0.89 -3.80 -4.22
N TYR A 163 0.24 -2.92 -4.96
CA TYR A 163 0.25 -2.91 -6.42
C TYR A 163 1.27 -1.91 -6.98
N GLY A 164 2.12 -1.32 -6.13
CA GLY A 164 3.19 -0.41 -6.51
C GLY A 164 2.88 1.08 -6.34
N SER A 165 1.67 1.46 -5.92
CA SER A 165 1.31 2.88 -5.76
C SER A 165 2.11 3.56 -4.64
N ASN A 166 2.34 4.86 -4.83
CA ASN A 166 2.93 5.83 -3.90
C ASN A 166 2.12 7.15 -3.88
N LEU A 167 1.39 7.47 -4.96
CA LEU A 167 0.55 8.67 -5.03
C LEU A 167 -0.84 8.49 -4.41
N ILE A 168 -1.31 7.26 -4.19
CA ILE A 168 -2.67 7.05 -3.67
C ILE A 168 -2.90 7.69 -2.31
N ASP A 169 -1.90 7.76 -1.43
CA ASP A 169 -2.04 8.38 -0.11
C ASP A 169 -2.20 9.92 -0.20
N LYS A 170 -1.84 10.52 -1.33
CA LYS A 170 -1.98 11.95 -1.59
C LYS A 170 -3.29 12.32 -2.28
N ALA A 171 -4.07 11.34 -2.71
CA ALA A 171 -5.30 11.57 -3.45
C ALA A 171 -6.41 12.11 -2.55
N ASN A 172 -7.00 13.23 -2.95
CA ASN A 172 -8.09 13.92 -2.25
C ASN A 172 -9.41 13.87 -3.05
N PHE A 173 -10.47 14.39 -2.43
CA PHE A 173 -11.81 14.47 -2.98
C PHE A 173 -11.80 14.99 -4.42
N ARG A 174 -12.36 14.23 -5.38
CA ARG A 174 -12.45 14.61 -6.81
C ARG A 174 -11.13 14.94 -7.51
N ASP A 175 -10.02 14.44 -6.99
CA ASP A 175 -8.77 14.37 -7.74
C ASP A 175 -8.88 13.35 -8.88
N SER A 176 -8.19 13.62 -9.99
CA SER A 176 -8.06 12.66 -11.08
C SER A 176 -6.88 11.76 -10.78
N PHE A 177 -7.06 10.44 -10.92
CA PHE A 177 -6.04 9.45 -10.65
C PHE A 177 -6.06 8.35 -11.70
N ILE A 178 -4.89 7.98 -12.20
CA ILE A 178 -4.69 6.79 -13.04
C ILE A 178 -3.51 5.99 -12.51
N MET A 179 -3.56 4.67 -12.69
CA MET A 179 -2.50 3.78 -12.22
C MET A 179 -2.43 2.50 -13.04
N ILE A 180 -1.23 2.09 -13.42
CA ILE A 180 -0.89 0.73 -13.83
C ILE A 180 -0.03 0.14 -12.73
N GLY A 181 -0.57 -0.87 -12.04
CA GLY A 181 0.10 -1.55 -10.95
C GLY A 181 0.12 -3.05 -11.15
N GLN A 182 0.88 -3.75 -10.31
CA GLN A 182 0.95 -5.22 -10.33
C GLN A 182 1.01 -5.77 -8.92
N ARG A 183 0.23 -6.82 -8.62
CA ARG A 183 0.19 -7.42 -7.29
C ARG A 183 1.58 -7.91 -6.87
N GLY A 184 2.07 -7.40 -5.75
CA GLY A 184 3.43 -7.68 -5.24
C GLY A 184 4.49 -6.69 -5.73
N LEU A 185 4.15 -5.73 -6.59
CA LEU A 185 5.07 -4.72 -7.09
C LEU A 185 5.55 -3.83 -5.94
N LYS A 186 6.87 -3.62 -5.86
CA LYS A 186 7.47 -2.71 -4.87
C LYS A 186 6.84 -1.32 -4.98
N SER A 187 6.46 -0.74 -3.85
CA SER A 187 5.88 0.61 -3.79
C SER A 187 6.77 1.63 -4.51
N GLY A 188 6.16 2.57 -5.24
CA GLY A 188 6.84 3.55 -6.08
C GLY A 188 7.21 3.07 -7.49
N HIS A 189 6.88 1.83 -7.86
CA HIS A 189 7.16 1.30 -9.20
C HIS A 189 5.91 1.20 -10.10
N ALA A 190 4.72 1.57 -9.59
CA ALA A 190 3.54 1.70 -10.44
C ALA A 190 3.70 2.88 -11.42
N ILE A 191 3.13 2.75 -12.61
CA ILE A 191 2.95 3.90 -13.51
C ILE A 191 1.70 4.62 -13.04
N GLU A 192 1.84 5.74 -12.35
CA GLU A 192 0.70 6.45 -11.75
C GLU A 192 0.81 7.95 -11.92
N PHE A 193 -0.35 8.60 -11.98
CA PHE A 193 -0.46 10.04 -12.07
C PHE A 193 -1.64 10.51 -11.22
N LEU A 194 -1.43 11.61 -10.52
CA LEU A 194 -2.43 12.27 -9.68
C LEU A 194 -2.50 13.74 -10.09
N LYS A 195 -3.71 14.26 -10.26
CA LYS A 195 -3.97 15.66 -10.59
C LYS A 195 -5.02 16.19 -9.64
N SER A 196 -4.63 17.20 -8.88
CA SER A 196 -5.49 17.77 -7.86
C SER A 196 -6.64 18.60 -8.45
N ASN A 197 -7.79 18.53 -7.79
CA ASN A 197 -8.89 19.43 -8.08
C ASN A 197 -8.46 20.89 -7.74
N LYS A 198 -8.87 21.86 -8.57
CA LYS A 198 -8.62 23.29 -8.32
C LYS A 198 -9.88 24.14 -8.17
N LYS A 199 -10.98 23.73 -8.81
CA LYS A 199 -12.21 24.53 -8.92
C LYS A 199 -13.51 23.74 -8.72
N ASN A 200 -13.45 22.42 -8.49
CA ASN A 200 -14.53 21.50 -8.08
C ASN A 200 -14.18 20.05 -8.47
N PHE A 201 -13.59 19.90 -9.65
CA PHE A 201 -13.07 18.64 -10.18
C PHE A 201 -11.66 18.89 -10.71
N ALA A 202 -10.81 17.87 -10.66
CA ALA A 202 -9.60 17.86 -11.46
C ALA A 202 -9.96 17.71 -12.94
N GLY A 203 -9.17 18.34 -13.82
CA GLY A 203 -9.24 18.02 -15.25
C GLY A 203 -8.80 16.57 -15.50
N ALA A 204 -9.11 16.01 -16.67
CA ALA A 204 -8.67 14.66 -17.01
C ALA A 204 -7.13 14.53 -16.92
N ILE A 205 -6.69 13.34 -16.55
CA ILE A 205 -5.34 12.84 -16.85
C ILE A 205 -5.48 11.96 -18.07
N GLU A 206 -4.59 12.13 -19.04
CA GLU A 206 -4.58 11.36 -20.28
C GLU A 206 -3.13 10.97 -20.60
N LYS A 207 -2.85 9.67 -20.62
CA LYS A 207 -1.50 9.12 -20.85
C LYS A 207 -1.58 7.93 -21.78
N SER A 208 -0.53 7.76 -22.59
CA SER A 208 -0.31 6.55 -23.37
C SER A 208 1.12 6.08 -23.22
N GLY A 209 1.41 4.85 -23.60
CA GLY A 209 2.74 4.32 -23.40
C GLY A 209 2.91 2.87 -23.73
N CYS A 210 4.11 2.40 -23.43
CA CYS A 210 4.53 1.01 -23.51
C CYS A 210 5.12 0.60 -22.16
N PHE A 211 4.77 -0.60 -21.69
CA PHE A 211 5.33 -1.15 -20.44
C PHE A 211 5.68 -2.62 -20.58
N ASP A 212 6.61 -3.05 -19.75
CA ASP A 212 7.03 -4.45 -19.63
C ASP A 212 6.12 -5.16 -18.61
N ILE A 213 5.99 -6.48 -18.76
CA ILE A 213 5.39 -7.33 -17.73
C ILE A 213 6.39 -8.43 -17.36
N PRO A 214 6.88 -8.51 -16.12
CA PRO A 214 6.45 -7.73 -14.95
C PRO A 214 6.83 -6.24 -15.02
N LEU A 215 6.04 -5.38 -14.37
CA LEU A 215 6.25 -3.92 -14.33
C LEU A 215 7.54 -3.53 -13.58
N GLY A 216 8.10 -4.43 -12.80
CA GLY A 216 9.28 -4.14 -11.99
C GLY A 216 9.54 -5.24 -10.96
N PRO A 217 10.31 -4.93 -9.90
CA PRO A 217 10.61 -5.88 -8.84
C PRO A 217 9.33 -6.34 -8.10
N ILE A 218 8.99 -7.62 -8.24
CA ILE A 218 7.88 -8.27 -7.55
C ILE A 218 8.38 -8.92 -6.25
N GLN A 219 7.60 -8.75 -5.18
CA GLN A 219 7.82 -9.34 -3.87
C GLN A 219 6.65 -10.27 -3.52
N PRO A 220 6.89 -11.35 -2.75
CA PRO A 220 5.83 -12.19 -2.23
C PRO A 220 4.84 -11.35 -1.42
N VAL A 221 3.55 -11.47 -1.71
CA VAL A 221 2.53 -10.67 -1.00
C VAL A 221 2.50 -11.01 0.49
N SER A 222 2.84 -12.24 0.88
CA SER A 222 2.91 -12.69 2.28
C SER A 222 3.93 -11.91 3.11
N SER A 223 5.16 -11.72 2.63
CA SER A 223 6.19 -10.95 3.34
C SER A 223 5.80 -9.48 3.49
N VAL A 224 5.07 -8.99 2.50
CA VAL A 224 4.68 -7.59 2.36
C VAL A 224 3.42 -7.24 3.17
N VAL A 225 2.51 -8.21 3.39
CA VAL A 225 1.36 -8.08 4.30
C VAL A 225 1.81 -8.12 5.75
N THR A 226 2.73 -9.02 6.09
CA THR A 226 3.32 -9.08 7.44
C THR A 226 3.86 -7.71 7.84
N GLU A 227 4.66 -7.06 6.98
CA GLU A 227 5.22 -5.73 7.23
C GLU A 227 4.16 -4.63 7.50
N ILE A 228 2.97 -4.67 6.88
CA ILE A 228 1.88 -3.73 7.22
C ILE A 228 1.33 -4.03 8.60
N LEU A 229 0.97 -5.29 8.84
CA LEU A 229 0.27 -5.67 10.06
C LEU A 229 1.12 -5.37 11.29
N THR A 230 2.42 -5.61 11.19
CA THR A 230 3.39 -5.41 12.27
C THR A 230 4.04 -4.02 12.25
N GLY A 231 3.70 -3.16 11.28
CA GLY A 231 4.32 -1.85 11.09
C GLY A 231 5.85 -1.89 10.87
N GLY A 232 6.39 -3.05 10.44
CA GLY A 232 7.83 -3.35 10.43
C GLY A 232 8.17 -4.69 11.09
N ARG A 233 9.40 -4.87 11.58
CA ARG A 233 9.79 -6.09 12.30
C ARG A 233 9.11 -6.12 13.67
N ILE A 234 8.53 -7.27 14.07
CA ILE A 234 7.96 -7.46 15.42
C ILE A 234 9.07 -7.22 16.46
N LEU A 235 8.91 -6.18 17.27
CA LEU A 235 9.84 -5.87 18.34
C LEU A 235 9.56 -6.80 19.51
N HIS A 236 10.62 -7.39 20.06
CA HIS A 236 10.53 -8.20 21.27
C HIS A 236 11.05 -7.32 22.41
N GLY A 237 10.19 -7.08 23.40
CA GLY A 237 10.56 -6.33 24.59
C GLY A 237 11.37 -7.16 25.57
N GLU A 238 11.30 -6.73 26.83
CA GLU A 238 11.93 -7.41 27.96
C GLU A 238 11.54 -8.89 28.05
N SER A 239 12.48 -9.71 28.50
CA SER A 239 12.22 -11.09 28.87
C SER A 239 11.64 -11.10 30.28
N ILE A 240 10.38 -11.51 30.41
CA ILE A 240 9.68 -11.58 31.68
C ILE A 240 9.45 -13.06 31.97
N ALA A 241 10.23 -13.62 32.90
CA ALA A 241 10.12 -15.02 33.28
C ALA A 241 8.65 -15.38 33.59
N ASN A 242 8.15 -16.42 32.94
CA ASN A 242 6.77 -16.88 33.05
C ASN A 242 5.70 -15.77 32.91
N CYS A 243 6.00 -14.71 32.17
CA CYS A 243 5.18 -13.49 32.05
C CYS A 243 4.74 -12.86 33.39
N GLY A 244 5.53 -13.07 34.46
CA GLY A 244 5.27 -12.55 35.79
C GLY A 244 4.28 -13.37 36.62
N MET A 245 3.92 -14.58 36.16
CA MET A 245 3.11 -15.51 36.95
C MET A 245 3.97 -16.25 37.97
N GLU A 246 3.42 -16.47 39.17
CA GLU A 246 4.09 -17.20 40.25
C GLU A 246 4.31 -18.68 39.92
N ASN A 247 3.34 -19.31 39.26
CA ASN A 247 3.35 -20.74 38.94
C ASN A 247 3.77 -21.00 37.50
N VAL A 248 4.79 -21.85 37.32
CA VAL A 248 5.33 -22.23 36.01
C VAL A 248 4.30 -23.02 35.20
N CYS A 249 4.20 -22.70 33.91
CA CYS A 249 3.33 -23.40 32.99
C CYS A 249 3.83 -24.84 32.67
N PRO A 250 2.93 -25.82 32.53
CA PRO A 250 3.27 -27.16 32.03
C PRO A 250 3.96 -27.15 30.65
N ASP A 251 4.74 -28.19 30.34
CA ASP A 251 5.61 -28.29 29.14
C ASP A 251 4.90 -28.13 27.78
N ASP A 252 3.59 -28.42 27.73
CA ASP A 252 2.73 -28.31 26.54
C ASP A 252 1.94 -27.00 26.47
N THR A 253 2.29 -26.05 27.33
CA THR A 253 1.65 -24.74 27.41
C THR A 253 2.67 -23.60 27.44
N PHE A 254 2.23 -22.38 27.19
CA PHE A 254 3.06 -21.19 27.32
C PHE A 254 2.37 -20.12 28.16
N SER A 255 3.18 -19.29 28.84
CA SER A 255 2.70 -18.24 29.72
C SER A 255 2.14 -17.05 28.94
N VAL A 256 0.99 -16.53 29.39
CA VAL A 256 0.39 -15.32 28.84
C VAL A 256 -0.08 -14.42 29.98
N HIS A 257 0.26 -13.13 29.87
CA HIS A 257 -0.26 -12.09 30.75
C HIS A 257 -0.82 -10.95 29.92
N LEU A 258 -2.10 -10.64 30.16
CA LEU A 258 -2.84 -9.55 29.55
C LEU A 258 -3.15 -8.50 30.60
N TYR A 259 -2.77 -7.26 30.29
CA TYR A 259 -3.08 -6.10 31.10
C TYR A 259 -3.77 -5.05 30.24
N THR A 260 -4.96 -4.60 30.65
CA THR A 260 -5.79 -3.69 29.84
C THR A 260 -5.32 -2.24 29.86
N GLY A 261 -4.35 -1.90 30.70
CA GLY A 261 -4.03 -0.50 30.99
C GLY A 261 -4.98 0.11 32.03
N LYS A 262 -4.73 1.37 32.34
CA LYS A 262 -5.54 2.23 33.22
C LYS A 262 -5.53 3.66 32.69
N GLU A 263 -6.73 4.22 32.52
CA GLU A 263 -6.94 5.59 32.05
C GLU A 263 -6.16 5.88 30.74
N ASN A 264 -5.55 7.06 30.59
CA ASN A 264 -4.87 7.49 29.37
C ASN A 264 -3.33 7.46 29.47
N LEU A 265 -2.76 7.13 30.64
CA LEU A 265 -1.31 7.14 30.89
C LEU A 265 -0.72 5.73 31.02
N ASP A 266 -1.52 4.76 31.46
CA ASP A 266 -1.07 3.37 31.59
C ASP A 266 -1.59 2.52 30.42
N TYR A 267 -0.64 2.07 29.61
CA TYR A 267 -0.89 1.44 28.32
C TYR A 267 -1.18 -0.05 28.50
N PRO A 268 -1.94 -0.66 27.59
CA PRO A 268 -2.12 -2.10 27.59
C PRO A 268 -0.78 -2.81 27.41
N LYS A 269 -0.64 -3.96 28.10
CA LYS A 269 0.54 -4.82 27.99
C LYS A 269 0.12 -6.24 27.63
N ILE A 270 0.84 -6.84 26.70
CA ILE A 270 0.69 -8.26 26.36
C ILE A 270 2.07 -8.90 26.44
N CYS A 271 2.20 -9.86 27.35
CA CYS A 271 3.34 -10.78 27.42
C CYS A 271 2.86 -12.16 26.99
N ALA A 272 3.64 -12.83 26.14
CA ALA A 272 3.44 -14.21 25.79
C ALA A 272 4.78 -14.91 25.64
N ASP A 273 4.87 -16.14 26.15
CA ASP A 273 6.07 -16.98 26.05
C ASP A 273 7.33 -16.25 26.55
N GLU A 274 7.19 -15.72 27.78
CA GLU A 274 8.22 -14.97 28.49
C GLU A 274 8.72 -13.70 27.80
N ARG A 275 8.01 -13.21 26.78
CA ARG A 275 8.38 -12.00 26.06
C ARG A 275 7.28 -10.97 26.12
N LEU A 276 7.66 -9.75 26.47
CA LEU A 276 6.78 -8.60 26.33
C LEU A 276 6.65 -8.23 24.85
N LEU A 277 5.43 -8.18 24.34
CA LEU A 277 5.13 -7.99 22.92
C LEU A 277 4.33 -6.74 22.64
N MET A 278 3.58 -6.23 23.61
CA MET A 278 2.97 -4.92 23.52
C MET A 278 3.10 -4.20 24.85
N ALA A 279 3.45 -2.93 24.78
CA ALA A 279 3.59 -2.01 25.91
C ALA A 279 3.76 -0.58 25.36
N LYS A 280 3.75 0.42 26.24
CA LYS A 280 4.05 1.82 25.86
C LYS A 280 5.38 1.89 25.09
N GLY A 281 5.33 2.35 23.84
CA GLY A 281 6.51 2.44 22.97
C GLY A 281 6.95 1.14 22.31
N LEU A 282 6.20 0.04 22.48
CA LEU A 282 6.47 -1.28 21.90
C LEU A 282 5.32 -1.71 20.99
N ASN A 283 5.65 -2.02 19.72
CA ASN A 283 4.71 -2.52 18.71
C ASN A 283 3.40 -1.72 18.59
N HIS A 284 3.51 -0.39 18.73
CA HIS A 284 2.39 0.56 18.63
C HIS A 284 1.24 0.30 19.62
N ALA A 285 1.50 -0.34 20.76
CA ALA A 285 0.47 -0.54 21.76
C ALA A 285 -0.13 0.82 22.18
N GLY A 286 -1.46 0.86 22.32
CA GLY A 286 -2.15 2.12 22.52
C GLY A 286 -3.64 1.94 22.73
N ARG A 287 -4.38 3.03 22.52
CA ARG A 287 -5.84 3.06 22.64
C ARG A 287 -6.51 2.07 21.68
N GLY A 288 -7.63 1.51 22.12
CA GLY A 288 -8.43 0.58 21.33
C GLY A 288 -8.00 -0.89 21.49
N MET A 289 -8.12 -1.67 20.42
CA MET A 289 -7.84 -3.11 20.45
C MET A 289 -6.38 -3.39 20.16
N ASN A 290 -5.74 -4.20 20.98
CA ASN A 290 -4.33 -4.59 20.85
C ASN A 290 -4.30 -6.11 20.68
N ILE A 291 -3.69 -6.60 19.60
CA ILE A 291 -3.71 -8.02 19.22
C ILE A 291 -2.29 -8.56 19.07
N VAL A 292 -2.02 -9.71 19.69
CA VAL A 292 -0.86 -10.57 19.39
C VAL A 292 -1.39 -11.88 18.80
N VAL A 293 -0.79 -12.33 17.69
CA VAL A 293 -1.02 -13.65 17.12
C VAL A 293 0.22 -14.49 17.35
N TYR A 294 0.09 -15.54 18.14
CA TYR A 294 1.14 -16.50 18.41
C TYR A 294 0.90 -17.78 17.60
N ASP A 295 1.96 -18.32 17.00
CA ASP A 295 1.98 -19.61 16.31
C ASP A 295 2.48 -20.67 17.30
N PRO A 296 1.60 -21.54 17.83
CA PRO A 296 1.97 -22.51 18.85
C PRO A 296 2.94 -23.57 18.31
N GLN A 297 2.80 -23.99 17.06
CA GLN A 297 3.66 -25.02 16.46
C GLN A 297 5.07 -24.47 16.23
N ALA A 298 5.17 -23.25 15.70
CA ALA A 298 6.45 -22.61 15.48
C ALA A 298 7.02 -21.91 16.72
N LYS A 299 6.31 -21.95 17.86
CA LYS A 299 6.62 -21.27 19.12
C LYS A 299 7.10 -19.84 18.92
N LYS A 300 6.34 -19.07 18.12
CA LYS A 300 6.75 -17.71 17.73
C LYS A 300 5.56 -16.79 17.51
N VAL A 301 5.78 -15.52 17.75
CA VAL A 301 4.80 -14.49 17.41
C VAL A 301 4.79 -14.28 15.89
N LYS A 302 3.59 -14.35 15.32
CA LYS A 302 3.35 -14.21 13.88
C LYS A 302 2.93 -12.79 13.52
N TYR A 303 2.10 -12.16 14.34
CA TYR A 303 1.61 -10.80 14.12
C TYR A 303 1.39 -10.05 15.43
N VAL A 304 1.54 -8.74 15.39
CA VAL A 304 1.14 -7.79 16.45
C VAL A 304 0.42 -6.64 15.77
N ALA A 305 -0.64 -6.11 16.36
CA ALA A 305 -1.40 -5.01 15.79
C ALA A 305 -2.10 -4.18 16.88
N ASN A 306 -2.25 -2.88 16.64
CA ASN A 306 -3.11 -1.98 17.42
C ASN A 306 -4.16 -1.38 16.48
N PHE A 307 -5.41 -1.35 16.94
CA PHE A 307 -6.56 -0.78 16.25
C PHE A 307 -7.19 0.28 17.14
N ASP A 308 -7.00 1.55 16.80
CA ASP A 308 -7.57 2.67 17.54
C ASP A 308 -9.08 2.82 17.26
N THR A 309 -9.88 2.16 18.08
CA THR A 309 -11.34 2.15 17.97
C THR A 309 -12.01 3.49 18.31
N TYR A 310 -11.26 4.49 18.77
CA TYR A 310 -11.80 5.81 19.10
C TYR A 310 -11.68 6.80 17.94
N LYS A 311 -10.58 6.75 17.19
CA LYS A 311 -10.39 7.61 16.00
C LYS A 311 -10.85 6.94 14.70
N GLU A 312 -10.86 5.61 14.64
CA GLU A 312 -11.38 4.87 13.50
C GLU A 312 -12.69 4.18 13.86
N VAL A 313 -13.81 4.70 13.38
CA VAL A 313 -15.11 4.02 13.49
C VAL A 313 -15.16 2.89 12.46
N SER A 314 -14.54 1.74 12.72
CA SER A 314 -15.07 0.47 12.18
C SER A 314 -14.56 -0.78 12.91
N ILE A 315 -15.50 -1.52 13.48
CA ILE A 315 -15.37 -2.93 13.93
C ILE A 315 -14.95 -3.88 12.77
N TYR A 316 -14.95 -3.41 11.52
CA TYR A 316 -14.68 -4.20 10.31
C TYR A 316 -13.19 -4.43 9.98
N GLN A 317 -12.26 -3.79 10.71
CA GLN A 317 -10.82 -4.00 10.52
C GLN A 317 -10.40 -5.44 10.91
N ILE A 318 -11.06 -6.03 11.91
CA ILE A 318 -10.77 -7.38 12.43
C ILE A 318 -11.13 -8.47 11.39
N HIS A 319 -12.30 -8.36 10.75
CA HIS A 319 -12.77 -9.38 9.79
C HIS A 319 -12.10 -9.32 8.42
N SER A 320 -11.54 -8.17 8.03
CA SER A 320 -10.98 -7.97 6.68
C SER A 320 -9.55 -8.48 6.52
N GLN A 321 -8.85 -8.79 7.63
CA GLN A 321 -7.41 -9.06 7.66
C GLN A 321 -7.00 -10.54 7.65
N GLY A 322 -7.94 -11.47 7.50
CA GLY A 322 -7.60 -12.87 7.21
C GLY A 322 -7.19 -13.70 8.43
N PHE A 323 -7.58 -13.28 9.64
CA PHE A 323 -7.80 -14.23 10.72
C PHE A 323 -8.81 -15.26 10.18
N GLY A 324 -8.39 -16.50 10.00
CA GLY A 324 -9.28 -17.58 9.56
C GLY A 324 -10.50 -17.66 10.48
N ARG A 325 -11.54 -18.40 10.06
CA ARG A 325 -12.59 -18.79 11.00
C ARG A 325 -11.89 -19.55 12.15
N PRO A 326 -12.06 -19.17 13.42
CA PRO A 326 -11.62 -20.04 14.50
C PRO A 326 -12.37 -21.36 14.34
N GLU A 327 -11.65 -22.45 14.11
CA GLU A 327 -12.19 -23.78 14.38
C GLU A 327 -12.23 -23.91 15.90
N ALA A 328 -13.45 -23.95 16.44
CA ALA A 328 -13.79 -23.85 17.86
C ALA A 328 -13.51 -22.47 18.49
N ILE A 329 -14.52 -21.60 18.44
CA ILE A 329 -14.82 -20.82 19.64
C ILE A 329 -15.27 -21.87 20.65
N VAL A 330 -14.45 -22.13 21.66
CA VAL A 330 -14.96 -22.74 22.89
C VAL A 330 -15.92 -21.69 23.45
N GLU A 331 -17.19 -21.83 23.12
CA GLU A 331 -18.29 -21.18 23.83
C GLU A 331 -18.35 -21.83 25.21
N ASP A 332 -17.44 -21.42 26.08
CA ASP A 332 -17.56 -21.45 27.53
C ASP A 332 -16.36 -20.70 28.12
N ILE A 333 -16.61 -19.45 28.50
CA ILE A 333 -16.20 -18.73 29.72
C ILE A 333 -16.30 -17.22 29.44
N CYS A 334 -17.44 -16.68 29.88
CA CYS A 334 -17.95 -15.32 29.95
C CYS A 334 -17.11 -14.11 29.43
N PRO A 335 -17.72 -13.27 28.56
CA PRO A 335 -17.55 -11.82 28.60
C PRO A 335 -18.37 -11.23 29.77
N MET A 336 -17.77 -11.06 30.96
CA MET A 336 -18.24 -10.11 31.99
C MET A 336 -17.12 -9.76 32.97
N CYS A 337 -16.52 -8.59 32.81
CA CYS A 337 -16.14 -7.77 33.97
C CYS A 337 -17.29 -6.80 34.26
N HIS A 338 -18.42 -7.30 34.76
CA HIS A 338 -19.30 -6.49 35.60
C HIS A 338 -19.02 -6.89 37.04
N ALA A 339 -18.28 -6.05 37.77
CA ALA A 339 -18.40 -6.01 39.21
C ALA A 339 -19.77 -5.39 39.52
N VAL A 340 -20.80 -6.20 39.73
CA VAL A 340 -21.95 -5.76 40.53
C VAL A 340 -21.57 -5.99 41.98
N GLY A 341 -20.84 -5.02 42.51
CA GLY A 341 -20.56 -4.82 43.92
C GLY A 341 -20.52 -3.32 44.13
N LEU A 342 -21.35 -2.84 45.04
CA LEU A 342 -21.65 -1.42 45.29
C LEU A 342 -20.40 -0.64 45.74
N ASN A 343 -19.53 -0.21 44.81
CA ASN A 343 -18.68 1.00 44.85
C ASN A 343 -17.72 1.03 43.63
N PRO A 344 -17.62 2.14 42.87
CA PRO A 344 -16.73 2.22 41.72
C PRO A 344 -15.34 2.73 42.14
N GLU A 345 -14.30 1.94 41.89
CA GLU A 345 -12.93 2.46 41.73
C GLU A 345 -12.33 1.93 40.42
N PRO A 346 -11.64 2.78 39.63
CA PRO A 346 -11.06 2.37 38.34
C PRO A 346 -9.76 1.61 38.59
N ARG A 347 -9.85 0.29 38.73
CA ARG A 347 -8.70 -0.62 38.68
C ARG A 347 -8.63 -1.26 37.29
N GLY A 348 -7.45 -1.22 36.67
CA GLY A 348 -7.19 -1.92 35.40
C GLY A 348 -7.37 -3.44 35.57
N CYS A 349 -7.80 -4.13 34.52
CA CYS A 349 -8.00 -5.58 34.57
C CYS A 349 -6.70 -6.30 34.23
N HIS A 350 -6.38 -7.32 35.03
CA HIS A 350 -5.25 -8.23 34.84
C HIS A 350 -5.79 -9.64 34.64
N SER A 351 -5.24 -10.36 33.66
CA SER A 351 -5.52 -11.77 33.46
C SER A 351 -4.24 -12.51 33.07
N CYS A 352 -3.96 -13.61 33.77
CA CYS A 352 -2.79 -14.45 33.59
C CYS A 352 -3.25 -15.89 33.36
N ALA A 353 -2.67 -16.58 32.38
CA ALA A 353 -3.02 -17.96 32.06
C ALA A 353 -1.87 -18.72 31.38
N CYS A 354 -1.91 -20.05 31.48
CA CYS A 354 -1.15 -20.95 30.61
C CYS A 354 -2.02 -21.35 29.41
N MET A 355 -1.52 -21.14 28.19
CA MET A 355 -2.22 -21.49 26.95
C MET A 355 -1.63 -22.73 26.31
N TYR A 356 -2.49 -23.66 25.87
CA TYR A 356 -2.09 -24.90 25.23
C TYR A 356 -1.49 -24.71 23.83
N ILE A 357 -0.50 -25.55 23.53
CA ILE A 357 0.11 -25.70 22.20
C ILE A 357 -0.67 -26.81 21.47
N LYS A 358 -1.71 -26.43 20.69
CA LYS A 358 -2.43 -27.36 19.79
C LYS A 358 -2.20 -27.01 18.33
#